data_AF-A0A9X9XER9-F1
#
_entry.id   AF-A0A9X9XER9-F1
#
_cell.length_a   1.000
_cell.length_b   1.000
_cell.length_c   1.000
_cell.angle_alpha   90.00
_cell.angle_beta   90.00
_cell.angle_gamma   90.00
#
_symmetry.space_group_name_H-M   'P 1'
#
loop_
_entity.id
_entity.type
_entity.pdbx_description
1 polymer ?
#
loop_
_entity_poly.entity_id
_entity_poly.type
_entity_poly.pdbx_seq_one_letter_code
_entity_poly.pdbx_strand_id
1 'polypeptide(L)'
;MGFVITEGELRDIGRTSYNPRGYILLEWGRNNQHHFRFDLEKNDRGRYQEFSGSSTEYQYRIGSIHLKYDIYDTTEGDMDYSYFYIVYMDGGVWQPVWTYAARTNQRTGQNTRFTSSASEQSEDYRLTNDLLDDLGRVTGTTQALACGPTLGPSDVPSFVPRG
;
A
#
# COMPACT_ATOMS: atom_id res chain seq x y z
N MET A 1 14.65 7.36 -2.87
CA MET A 1 15.05 5.93 -2.77
C MET A 1 13.93 5.23 -2.05
N GLY A 2 13.39 4.12 -2.53
CA GLY A 2 12.32 3.40 -1.82
C GLY A 2 12.75 2.72 -0.51
N PHE A 3 11.77 2.38 0.32
CA PHE A 3 11.93 1.57 1.52
C PHE A 3 12.35 0.14 1.15
N VAL A 4 13.34 -0.42 1.84
CA VAL A 4 13.90 -1.72 1.53
C VAL A 4 13.43 -2.76 2.53
N ILE A 5 12.95 -3.89 2.04
CA ILE A 5 12.45 -5.00 2.86
C ILE A 5 12.75 -6.34 2.20
N THR A 6 13.00 -7.36 2.99
CA THR A 6 13.23 -8.74 2.56
C THR A 6 11.93 -9.54 2.49
N GLU A 7 11.96 -10.66 1.78
CA GLU A 7 10.83 -11.59 1.70
C GLU A 7 10.47 -12.20 3.06
N GLY A 8 11.44 -12.52 3.91
CA GLY A 8 11.23 -13.00 5.28
C GLY A 8 10.52 -11.98 6.14
N GLU A 9 11.00 -10.73 6.15
CA GLU A 9 10.37 -9.63 6.91
C GLU A 9 8.91 -9.40 6.48
N LEU A 10 8.61 -9.46 5.18
CA LEU A 10 7.24 -9.36 4.69
C LEU A 10 6.35 -10.52 5.14
N ARG A 11 6.90 -11.75 5.21
CA ARG A 11 6.18 -12.93 5.71
C ARG A 11 5.89 -12.84 7.21
N ASP A 12 6.72 -12.13 7.97
CA ASP A 12 6.51 -11.88 9.39
C ASP A 12 5.38 -10.87 9.68
N ILE A 13 4.92 -10.15 8.65
CA ILE A 13 3.79 -9.22 8.73
C ILE A 13 2.48 -9.91 8.30
N GLY A 14 2.49 -10.62 7.18
CA GLY A 14 1.28 -11.20 6.61
C GLY A 14 1.53 -12.12 5.43
N ARG A 15 0.44 -12.51 4.74
CA ARG A 15 0.55 -13.37 3.56
C ARG A 15 0.87 -12.52 2.34
N THR A 16 1.88 -12.93 1.59
CA THR A 16 2.36 -12.14 0.46
C THR A 16 2.26 -12.90 -0.84
N SER A 17 1.99 -12.18 -1.93
CA SER A 17 2.00 -12.71 -3.29
C SER A 17 2.72 -11.74 -4.20
N TYR A 18 3.84 -12.18 -4.77
CA TYR A 18 4.60 -11.39 -5.73
C TYR A 18 3.94 -11.39 -7.12
N ASN A 19 3.87 -10.23 -7.74
CA ASN A 19 3.47 -10.07 -9.13
C ASN A 19 4.64 -9.61 -10.00
N PRO A 20 4.96 -10.34 -11.09
CA PRO A 20 6.01 -9.97 -12.05
C PRO A 20 5.86 -8.58 -12.69
N ARG A 21 4.69 -7.96 -12.58
CA ARG A 21 4.45 -6.58 -13.05
C ARG A 21 5.07 -5.51 -12.15
N GLY A 22 5.65 -5.89 -11.00
CA GLY A 22 6.38 -4.99 -10.12
C GLY A 22 5.58 -4.57 -8.89
N TYR A 23 4.81 -5.48 -8.32
CA TYR A 23 4.14 -5.22 -7.05
C TYR A 23 4.01 -6.50 -6.21
N ILE A 24 3.86 -6.33 -4.89
CA ILE A 24 3.53 -7.39 -3.95
C ILE A 24 2.12 -7.11 -3.42
N LEU A 25 1.27 -8.13 -3.38
CA LEU A 25 0.03 -8.09 -2.61
C LEU A 25 0.31 -8.62 -1.21
N LEU A 26 -0.07 -7.87 -0.20
CA LEU A 26 0.00 -8.24 1.21
C LEU A 26 -1.43 -8.36 1.74
N GLU A 27 -1.77 -9.52 2.28
CA GLU A 27 -2.93 -9.73 3.12
C GLU A 27 -2.50 -9.62 4.59
N TRP A 28 -3.11 -8.70 5.33
CA TRP A 28 -2.71 -8.33 6.69
C TRP A 28 -3.93 -8.18 7.62
N GLY A 29 -3.67 -8.15 8.92
CA GLY A 29 -4.68 -8.01 9.97
C GLY A 29 -5.41 -9.31 10.31
N ARG A 30 -6.43 -9.20 11.18
CA ARG A 30 -7.19 -10.37 11.64
C ARG A 30 -7.86 -11.05 10.44
N ASN A 31 -7.69 -12.36 10.32
CA ASN A 31 -8.26 -13.15 9.22
C ASN A 31 -7.89 -12.68 7.79
N ASN A 32 -6.75 -11.99 7.60
CA ASN A 32 -6.29 -11.52 6.29
C ASN A 32 -7.27 -10.57 5.58
N GLN A 33 -8.08 -9.84 6.35
CA GLN A 33 -9.16 -8.99 5.84
C GLN A 33 -8.68 -7.69 5.16
N HIS A 34 -7.40 -7.32 5.32
CA HIS A 34 -6.85 -6.08 4.78
C HIS A 34 -5.88 -6.38 3.63
N HIS A 35 -6.08 -5.71 2.50
CA HIS A 35 -5.32 -5.97 1.28
C HIS A 35 -4.50 -4.73 0.90
N PHE A 36 -3.19 -4.87 0.92
CA PHE A 36 -2.26 -3.84 0.49
C PHE A 36 -1.54 -4.28 -0.77
N ARG A 37 -1.24 -3.31 -1.62
CA ARG A 37 -0.36 -3.47 -2.77
C ARG A 37 0.87 -2.61 -2.56
N PHE A 38 2.04 -3.23 -2.52
CA PHE A 38 3.33 -2.58 -2.45
C PHE A 38 3.93 -2.50 -3.84
N ASP A 39 4.07 -1.29 -4.39
CA ASP A 39 4.68 -1.11 -5.70
C ASP A 39 6.19 -1.06 -5.58
N LEU A 40 6.83 -1.84 -6.44
CA LEU A 40 8.26 -2.07 -6.41
C LEU A 40 8.99 -1.14 -7.37
N GLU A 41 10.07 -0.56 -6.87
CA GLU A 41 11.06 0.13 -7.70
C GLU A 41 11.96 -0.90 -8.38
N LYS A 42 12.35 -0.61 -9.63
CA LYS A 42 13.40 -1.38 -10.29
C LYS A 42 14.76 -0.98 -9.71
N ASN A 43 15.63 -1.95 -9.46
CA ASN A 43 17.03 -1.68 -9.16
C ASN A 43 17.80 -1.22 -10.42
N ASP A 44 19.08 -0.91 -10.24
CA ASP A 44 19.97 -0.42 -11.31
C ASP A 44 20.11 -1.41 -12.49
N ARG A 45 19.73 -2.67 -12.30
CA ARG A 45 19.71 -3.72 -13.33
C ARG A 45 18.33 -3.90 -13.96
N GLY A 46 17.37 -3.02 -13.67
CA GLY A 46 16.02 -3.04 -14.22
C GLY A 46 15.11 -4.12 -13.63
N ARG A 47 15.46 -4.74 -12.49
CA ARG A 47 14.70 -5.82 -11.85
C ARG A 47 13.98 -5.33 -10.61
N TYR A 48 12.79 -5.88 -10.33
CA TYR A 48 12.00 -5.56 -9.14
C TYR A 48 12.45 -6.30 -7.87
N GLN A 49 13.11 -7.43 -8.03
CA GLN A 49 13.63 -8.25 -6.93
C GLN A 49 15.15 -8.39 -7.06
N GLU A 50 15.82 -8.27 -5.92
CA GLU A 50 17.27 -8.45 -5.82
C GLU A 50 17.57 -9.63 -4.92
N PHE A 51 18.38 -10.57 -5.39
CA PHE A 51 18.87 -11.64 -4.53
C PHE A 51 20.02 -11.07 -3.70
N SER A 52 19.76 -10.81 -2.42
CA SER A 52 20.79 -10.32 -1.51
C SER A 52 21.71 -11.50 -1.22
N GLY A 53 22.92 -11.53 -1.79
CA GLY A 53 23.83 -12.68 -1.67
C GLY A 53 24.26 -13.03 -0.23
N SER A 54 23.96 -12.17 0.74
CA SER A 54 24.12 -12.40 2.18
C SER A 54 22.89 -12.99 2.88
N SER A 55 21.71 -12.94 2.24
CA SER A 55 20.49 -13.63 2.67
C SER A 55 20.16 -14.75 1.70
N THR A 56 19.49 -15.80 2.15
CA THR A 56 18.95 -16.82 1.24
C THR A 56 17.62 -16.38 0.61
N GLU A 57 17.37 -15.08 0.52
CA GLU A 57 16.06 -14.48 0.27
C GLU A 57 16.12 -13.28 -0.67
N TYR A 58 14.99 -12.99 -1.32
CA TYR A 58 14.84 -11.78 -2.12
C TYR A 58 14.67 -10.53 -1.26
N GLN A 59 15.20 -9.43 -1.75
CA GLN A 59 15.01 -8.08 -1.27
C GLN A 59 14.20 -7.28 -2.30
N TYR A 60 13.32 -6.45 -1.78
CA TYR A 60 12.42 -5.58 -2.53
C TYR A 60 12.65 -4.13 -2.13
N ARG A 61 12.48 -3.23 -3.09
CA ARG A 61 12.48 -1.79 -2.85
C ARG A 61 11.07 -1.28 -3.13
N ILE A 62 10.38 -0.80 -2.10
CA ILE A 62 9.00 -0.33 -2.16
C ILE A 62 9.00 1.19 -2.31
N GLY A 63 8.40 1.69 -3.39
CA GLY A 63 8.26 3.12 -3.64
C GLY A 63 6.92 3.68 -3.15
N SER A 64 5.87 2.86 -3.17
CA SER A 64 4.54 3.29 -2.74
C SER A 64 3.67 2.14 -2.25
N ILE A 65 2.68 2.47 -1.43
CA ILE A 65 1.70 1.54 -0.88
C ILE A 65 0.31 2.01 -1.29
N HIS A 66 -0.43 1.10 -1.90
CA HIS A 66 -1.86 1.24 -2.14
C HIS A 66 -2.60 0.37 -1.15
N LEU A 67 -3.54 0.97 -0.46
CA LEU A 67 -4.47 0.28 0.40
C LEU A 67 -5.81 0.15 -0.32
N LYS A 68 -6.37 -1.06 -0.28
CA LYS A 68 -7.72 -1.38 -0.78
C LYS A 68 -8.49 -2.07 0.34
N TYR A 69 -9.47 -1.40 0.92
CA TYR A 69 -10.42 -2.02 1.84
C TYR A 69 -11.69 -2.44 1.13
N ASP A 70 -12.22 -3.60 1.54
CA ASP A 70 -13.63 -3.92 1.35
C ASP A 70 -14.34 -3.30 2.56
N ILE A 71 -15.03 -2.17 2.36
CA ILE A 71 -15.60 -1.43 3.48
C ILE A 71 -16.81 -2.19 4.01
N TYR A 72 -17.83 -2.49 3.20
CA TYR A 72 -19.01 -3.26 3.62
C TYR A 72 -19.79 -3.77 2.39
N ASP A 73 -20.49 -4.89 2.54
CA ASP A 73 -21.65 -5.26 1.69
C ASP A 73 -22.84 -4.44 2.21
N THR A 74 -23.05 -3.25 1.64
CA THR A 74 -24.02 -2.29 2.19
C THR A 74 -25.46 -2.58 1.77
N THR A 75 -25.71 -3.60 0.94
CA THR A 75 -27.02 -4.20 0.59
C THR A 75 -26.78 -5.28 -0.47
N GLU A 76 -27.64 -6.31 -0.55
CA GLU A 76 -27.50 -7.44 -1.50
C GLU A 76 -26.99 -7.00 -2.90
N GLY A 77 -25.68 -7.18 -3.12
CA GLY A 77 -25.04 -7.02 -4.42
C GLY A 77 -24.23 -5.74 -4.65
N ASP A 78 -24.01 -4.89 -3.64
CA ASP A 78 -23.11 -3.73 -3.73
C ASP A 78 -21.88 -3.90 -2.81
N MET A 79 -20.71 -3.56 -3.34
CA MET A 79 -19.43 -3.69 -2.64
C MET A 79 -18.70 -2.34 -2.66
N ASP A 80 -18.52 -1.75 -1.48
CA ASP A 80 -17.83 -0.48 -1.33
C ASP A 80 -16.34 -0.71 -1.04
N TYR A 81 -15.49 0.05 -1.73
CA TYR A 81 -14.04 0.00 -1.58
C TYR A 81 -13.48 1.36 -1.18
N SER A 82 -12.52 1.39 -0.24
CA SER A 82 -11.67 2.56 -0.02
C SER A 82 -10.31 2.34 -0.65
N TYR A 83 -9.80 3.38 -1.32
CA TYR A 83 -8.47 3.46 -1.86
C TYR A 83 -7.69 4.55 -1.15
N PHE A 84 -6.58 4.17 -0.52
CA PHE A 84 -5.65 5.11 0.11
C PHE A 84 -4.24 4.89 -0.44
N TYR A 85 -3.60 5.95 -0.93
CA TYR A 85 -2.32 5.88 -1.62
C TYR A 85 -1.27 6.72 -0.91
N ILE A 86 -0.15 6.09 -0.55
CA ILE A 86 1.00 6.75 0.09
C ILE A 86 2.29 6.46 -0.67
N VAL A 87 3.20 7.43 -0.69
CA VAL A 87 4.50 7.34 -1.38
C VAL A 87 5.64 7.49 -0.37
N TYR A 88 6.71 6.74 -0.56
CA TYR A 88 7.89 6.87 0.28
C TYR A 88 8.68 8.11 -0.14
N MET A 89 8.96 9.00 0.82
CA MET A 89 9.69 10.24 0.56
C MET A 89 11.18 10.04 0.80
N ASP A 90 11.56 9.80 2.05
CA ASP A 90 12.88 9.35 2.50
C ASP A 90 12.84 9.14 4.03
N GLY A 91 13.88 8.54 4.61
CA GLY A 91 14.11 8.53 6.06
C GLY A 91 12.99 7.91 6.91
N GLY A 92 12.22 6.98 6.35
CA GLY A 92 11.07 6.36 7.02
C GLY A 92 9.75 7.13 6.89
N VAL A 93 9.70 8.20 6.09
CA VAL A 93 8.50 9.05 5.96
C VAL A 93 7.68 8.67 4.72
N TRP A 94 6.38 8.47 4.93
CA TRP A 94 5.39 8.16 3.90
C TRP A 94 4.39 9.30 3.74
N GLN A 95 4.24 9.82 2.54
CA GLN A 95 3.34 10.94 2.24
C GLN A 95 2.02 10.43 1.66
N PRO A 96 0.86 10.76 2.29
CA PRO A 96 -0.45 10.57 1.68
C PRO A 96 -0.57 11.38 0.38
N VAL A 97 -1.00 10.69 -0.68
CA VAL A 97 -1.20 11.27 -2.00
C VAL A 97 -2.68 11.29 -2.35
N TRP A 98 -3.41 10.19 -2.39
CA TRP A 98 -4.86 10.24 -2.72
C TRP A 98 -5.69 9.35 -1.81
N THR A 99 -6.93 9.80 -1.55
CA THR A 99 -8.00 9.00 -0.95
C THR A 99 -9.26 9.11 -1.80
N TYR A 100 -9.86 7.99 -2.17
CA TYR A 100 -11.17 7.94 -2.80
C TYR A 100 -11.86 6.61 -2.51
N ALA A 101 -13.19 6.61 -2.60
CA ALA A 101 -13.97 5.40 -2.46
C ALA A 101 -14.61 5.02 -3.81
N ALA A 102 -14.87 3.73 -4.00
CA ALA A 102 -15.52 3.22 -5.18
C ALA A 102 -16.57 2.17 -4.81
N ARG A 103 -17.77 2.29 -5.39
CA ARG A 103 -18.82 1.30 -5.28
C ARG A 103 -18.84 0.43 -6.52
N THR A 104 -18.85 -0.89 -6.33
CA THR A 104 -19.06 -1.87 -7.40
C THR A 104 -20.38 -2.59 -7.17
N ASN A 105 -21.30 -2.47 -8.12
CA ASN A 105 -22.49 -3.32 -8.11
C ASN A 105 -22.13 -4.68 -8.72
N GLN A 106 -22.08 -5.73 -7.92
CA GLN A 106 -21.68 -7.07 -8.33
C GLN A 106 -22.62 -7.69 -9.38
N ARG A 107 -23.92 -7.32 -9.39
CA ARG A 107 -24.89 -7.84 -10.36
C ARG A 107 -24.69 -7.27 -11.76
N THR A 108 -24.23 -6.02 -11.87
CA THR A 108 -24.10 -5.30 -13.14
C THR A 108 -22.65 -5.04 -13.57
N GLY A 109 -21.69 -5.22 -12.67
CA GLY A 109 -20.27 -4.89 -12.89
C GLY A 109 -19.99 -3.40 -13.02
N GLN A 110 -20.95 -2.52 -12.70
CA GLN A 110 -20.75 -1.08 -12.78
C GLN A 110 -19.96 -0.55 -11.58
N ASN A 111 -18.98 0.32 -11.87
CA ASN A 111 -18.11 0.97 -10.88
C ASN A 111 -18.37 2.47 -10.85
N THR A 112 -18.65 3.02 -9.67
CA THR A 112 -18.79 4.47 -9.45
C THR A 112 -17.77 4.94 -8.43
N ARG A 113 -16.96 5.95 -8.78
CA ARG A 113 -15.98 6.58 -7.88
C ARG A 113 -16.59 7.79 -7.19
N PHE A 114 -16.30 7.97 -5.91
CA PHE A 114 -16.74 9.11 -5.11
C PHE A 114 -15.67 9.50 -4.07
N THR A 115 -15.80 10.70 -3.51
CA THR A 115 -14.91 11.16 -2.44
C THR A 115 -15.25 10.45 -1.14
N SER A 116 -14.24 9.84 -0.50
CA SER A 116 -14.41 9.17 0.79
C SER A 116 -14.85 10.15 1.87
N SER A 117 -15.72 9.69 2.77
CA SER A 117 -16.15 10.44 3.94
C SER A 117 -15.01 10.66 4.95
N ALA A 118 -15.14 11.65 5.83
CA ALA A 118 -14.13 11.94 6.85
C ALA A 118 -13.90 10.77 7.84
N SER A 119 -14.94 9.97 8.12
CA SER A 119 -14.84 8.78 8.98
C SER A 119 -14.04 7.65 8.31
N GLU A 120 -14.29 7.39 7.02
CA GLU A 120 -13.54 6.38 6.26
C GLU A 120 -12.07 6.80 6.13
N GLN A 121 -11.80 8.08 5.87
CA GLN A 121 -10.43 8.59 5.83
C GLN A 121 -9.70 8.36 7.17
N SER A 122 -10.35 8.61 8.30
CA SER A 122 -9.74 8.42 9.63
C SER A 122 -9.34 6.95 9.88
N GLU A 123 -10.12 6.00 9.36
CA GLU A 123 -9.81 4.58 9.43
C GLU A 123 -8.64 4.20 8.51
N ASP A 124 -8.61 4.72 7.27
CA ASP A 124 -7.50 4.54 6.33
C ASP A 124 -6.17 5.00 6.94
N TYR A 125 -6.17 6.18 7.57
CA TYR A 125 -4.99 6.71 8.27
C TYR A 125 -4.55 5.82 9.44
N ARG A 126 -5.51 5.36 10.28
CA ARG A 126 -5.18 4.50 11.42
C ARG A 126 -4.54 3.20 10.96
N LEU A 127 -5.18 2.49 10.04
CA LEU A 127 -4.69 1.18 9.61
C LEU A 127 -3.40 1.27 8.80
N THR A 128 -3.20 2.35 8.05
CA THR A 128 -1.92 2.61 7.39
C THR A 128 -0.82 2.82 8.43
N ASN A 129 -1.07 3.59 9.50
CA ASN A 129 -0.10 3.73 10.58
C ASN A 129 0.21 2.39 11.27
N ASP A 130 -0.82 1.58 11.56
CA ASP A 130 -0.62 0.25 12.15
C ASP A 130 0.26 -0.65 11.25
N LEU A 131 0.05 -0.61 9.93
CA LEU A 131 0.91 -1.32 8.97
C LEU A 131 2.35 -0.76 8.97
N LEU A 132 2.52 0.56 8.97
CA LEU A 132 3.85 1.17 9.00
C LEU A 132 4.59 0.82 10.28
N ASP A 133 3.92 0.76 11.43
CA ASP A 133 4.49 0.30 12.69
C ASP A 133 4.99 -1.15 12.59
N ASP A 134 4.20 -2.04 11.97
CA ASP A 134 4.61 -3.43 11.72
C ASP A 134 5.83 -3.50 10.78
N LEU A 135 5.84 -2.71 9.70
CA LEU A 135 6.99 -2.61 8.78
C LEU A 135 8.24 -2.11 9.51
N GLY A 136 8.11 -1.10 10.36
CA GLY A 136 9.18 -0.59 11.19
C GLY A 136 9.71 -1.65 12.17
N ARG A 137 8.80 -2.38 12.83
CA ARG A 137 9.15 -3.44 13.78
C ARG A 137 9.95 -4.56 13.13
N VAL A 138 9.51 -5.09 11.99
CA VAL A 138 10.20 -6.24 11.36
C VAL A 138 11.54 -5.86 10.74
N THR A 139 11.68 -4.62 10.25
CA THR A 139 12.92 -4.14 9.64
C THR A 139 13.88 -3.47 10.64
N GLY A 140 13.44 -3.26 11.89
CA GLY A 140 14.21 -2.48 12.87
C GLY A 140 14.38 -1.01 12.47
N THR A 141 13.43 -0.46 11.70
CA THR A 141 13.45 0.94 11.23
C THR A 141 12.25 1.71 11.79
N THR A 142 12.27 3.03 11.66
CA THR A 142 11.09 3.86 11.92
C THR A 142 10.36 4.09 10.61
N GLN A 143 9.04 3.86 10.59
CA GLN A 143 8.18 4.16 9.47
C GLN A 143 7.00 5.00 9.99
N ALA A 144 6.70 6.13 9.35
CA ALA A 144 5.65 7.03 9.80
C ALA A 144 4.95 7.73 8.63
N LEU A 145 3.65 7.96 8.78
CA LEU A 145 2.91 8.85 7.89
C LEU A 145 3.28 10.31 8.16
N ALA A 146 3.48 11.09 7.11
CA ALA A 146 3.72 12.52 7.19
C ALA A 146 2.48 13.22 7.79
N CYS A 147 2.70 14.04 8.82
CA CYS A 147 1.69 14.95 9.36
C CYS A 147 1.57 16.18 8.44
N GLY A 148 0.84 16.05 7.33
CA GLY A 148 0.66 17.12 6.36
C GLY A 148 -0.58 16.89 5.47
N PRO A 149 -1.00 17.89 4.67
CA PRO A 149 -2.10 17.72 3.76
C PRO A 149 -1.79 16.62 2.74
N THR A 150 -2.81 15.87 2.35
CA THR A 150 -2.76 14.94 1.23
C THR A 150 -2.34 15.69 -0.04
N LEU A 151 -1.28 15.22 -0.71
CA LEU A 151 -0.76 15.91 -1.90
C LEU A 151 -1.74 15.80 -3.07
N GLY A 152 -2.00 16.88 -3.79
CA GLY A 152 -2.78 16.78 -5.02
C GLY A 152 -2.09 15.89 -6.07
N PRO A 153 -2.83 15.33 -7.04
CA PRO A 153 -2.26 14.59 -8.18
C PRO A 153 -1.10 15.27 -8.89
N SER A 154 -1.15 16.60 -8.94
CA SER A 154 -0.19 17.49 -9.55
C SER A 154 1.10 17.64 -8.74
N ASP A 155 1.03 17.41 -7.43
CA ASP A 155 2.08 17.73 -6.45
C ASP A 155 2.94 16.50 -6.13
N VAL A 156 2.57 15.35 -6.71
CA VAL A 156 3.32 14.09 -6.60
C VAL A 156 4.62 14.22 -7.39
N PRO A 157 5.79 13.95 -6.78
CA PRO A 157 7.07 13.98 -7.47
C PRO A 157 7.08 13.10 -8.73
N SER A 158 7.78 13.53 -9.78
CA SER A 158 7.76 12.90 -11.11
C SER A 158 8.28 11.46 -11.17
N PHE A 159 8.89 10.94 -10.10
CA PHE A 159 9.35 9.56 -10.00
C PHE A 159 8.26 8.58 -9.55
N VAL A 160 7.10 9.08 -9.15
CA VAL A 160 5.95 8.26 -8.78
C VAL A 160 5.12 7.94 -10.03
N PRO A 161 4.79 6.67 -10.31
CA PRO A 161 3.98 6.29 -11.46
C PRO A 161 2.62 6.99 -11.39
N ARG A 162 2.30 7.80 -12.41
CA ARG A 162 0.95 8.32 -12.60
C ARG A 162 0.11 7.19 -13.20
N GLY A 163 -0.80 6.65 -12.40
CA GLY A 163 -1.77 5.62 -12.83
C GLY A 163 -2.75 6.13 -13.88
#